data_AF-A0A939YX28-F1
#
_entry.id   AF-A0A939YX28-F1
#
_cell.length_a   1.000
_cell.length_b   1.000
_cell.length_c   1.000
_cell.angle_alpha   90.00
_cell.angle_beta   90.00
_cell.angle_gamma   90.00
#
_symmetry.space_group_name_H-M   'P 1'
#
loop_
_entity.id
_entity.type
_entity.pdbx_description
1 polymer ?
#
loop_
_entity_poly.entity_id
_entity_poly.type
_entity_poly.pdbx_seq_one_letter_code
_entity_poly.pdbx_strand_id
1 'polypeptide(L)'
;MILYGLCWVMIVLFGILAMMGLSSLMALQFSVAAVVYVVLFGGLAALIWFKKDNLRVEYDYTFTNGDLDVGKVFGNARRKLMTSLNMKNVEMAGMVTHQSFQRFMNDNSVKKHNWFVNRGANLSYFYFQKENQKHENLKHVIVLELSDEMLTMLKPYLKFGVWQGENAQAGPRF
;
A
#
# COMPACT_ATOMS: atom_id res chain seq x y z
N MET A 1 -2.55 -8.68 -12.90
CA MET A 1 -3.10 -8.27 -14.22
C MET A 1 -4.40 -8.99 -14.56
N ILE A 2 -4.46 -10.33 -14.46
CA ILE A 2 -5.67 -11.14 -14.74
C ILE A 2 -6.90 -10.66 -13.94
N LEU A 3 -6.73 -10.40 -12.64
CA LEU A 3 -7.83 -9.95 -11.77
C LEU A 3 -8.39 -8.57 -12.15
N TYR A 4 -7.55 -7.65 -12.64
CA TYR A 4 -8.01 -6.34 -13.12
C TYR A 4 -8.84 -6.50 -14.41
N GLY A 5 -8.41 -7.37 -15.32
CA GLY A 5 -9.19 -7.72 -16.51
C GLY A 5 -10.53 -8.36 -16.16
N LEU A 6 -10.55 -9.28 -15.18
CA LEU A 6 -11.78 -9.87 -14.65
C LEU A 6 -12.74 -8.79 -14.11
N CYS A 7 -12.25 -7.80 -13.36
CA CYS A 7 -13.09 -6.71 -12.87
C CYS A 7 -13.74 -5.91 -13.99
N TRP A 8 -13.04 -5.66 -15.10
CA TRP A 8 -13.63 -5.00 -16.27
C TRP A 8 -14.75 -5.83 -16.91
N VAL A 9 -14.53 -7.14 -17.08
CA VAL A 9 -15.56 -8.05 -17.60
C VAL A 9 -16.79 -8.05 -16.69
N MET A 10 -16.60 -8.10 -15.36
CA MET A 10 -17.69 -8.07 -14.39
C MET A 10 -18.45 -6.73 -14.40
N ILE A 11 -17.77 -5.60 -14.57
CA ILE A 11 -18.41 -4.29 -14.71
C ILE A 11 -19.31 -4.27 -15.95
N VAL A 12 -18.82 -4.76 -17.08
CA VAL A 12 -19.60 -4.81 -18.33
C VAL A 12 -20.79 -5.75 -18.18
N LEU A 13 -20.59 -6.95 -17.61
CA LEU A 13 -21.65 -7.92 -17.38
C LEU A 13 -22.77 -7.36 -16.49
N PHE A 14 -22.41 -6.80 -15.34
CA PHE A 14 -23.39 -6.20 -14.43
C PHE A 14 -24.04 -4.93 -15.00
N GLY A 15 -23.30 -4.16 -15.81
CA GLY A 15 -23.86 -3.04 -16.57
C GLY A 15 -24.92 -3.49 -17.58
N ILE A 16 -24.68 -4.57 -18.32
CA ILE A 16 -25.66 -5.15 -19.26
C ILE A 16 -26.90 -5.65 -18.50
N LEU A 17 -26.72 -6.38 -17.39
CA LEU A 17 -27.84 -6.83 -16.57
C LEU A 17 -28.66 -5.63 -16.04
N ALA A 18 -27.99 -4.58 -15.53
CA ALA A 18 -28.68 -3.36 -15.09
C ALA A 18 -29.45 -2.68 -16.24
N MET A 19 -28.89 -2.64 -17.45
CA MET A 19 -29.56 -2.09 -18.64
C MET A 19 -30.78 -2.91 -19.05
N MET A 20 -30.75 -4.24 -18.92
CA MET A 20 -31.93 -5.09 -19.17
C MET A 20 -33.07 -4.79 -18.19
N GLY A 21 -32.75 -4.61 -16.90
CA GLY A 21 -33.73 -4.19 -15.89
C GLY A 21 -34.29 -2.79 -16.17
N LEU A 22 -33.45 -1.86 -16.62
CA LEU A 22 -33.87 -0.50 -16.97
C LEU A 22 -34.77 -0.48 -18.20
N SER A 23 -34.45 -1.29 -19.22
CA SER A 23 -35.28 -1.43 -20.42
C SER A 23 -36.69 -1.93 -20.09
N SER A 24 -36.81 -2.89 -19.15
CA SER A 24 -38.11 -3.35 -18.65
C SER A 24 -38.93 -2.24 -17.96
N LEU A 25 -38.27 -1.36 -17.18
CA LEU A 25 -38.95 -0.23 -16.53
C LEU A 25 -39.44 0.81 -17.54
N MET A 26 -38.66 1.07 -18.60
CA MET A 26 -39.00 2.03 -19.65
C MET A 26 -40.12 1.55 -20.57
N ALA A 27 -40.37 0.23 -20.63
CA ALA A 27 -41.49 -0.36 -21.35
C ALA A 27 -42.85 -0.24 -20.63
N LEU A 28 -42.97 0.68 -19.66
CA LEU A 28 -44.15 0.89 -18.80
C LEU A 28 -44.56 -0.32 -17.95
N GLN A 29 -43.71 -1.35 -17.86
CA GLN A 29 -43.88 -2.50 -16.96
C GLN A 29 -43.25 -2.20 -15.60
N PHE A 30 -43.75 -1.15 -14.93
CA PHE A 30 -43.19 -0.73 -13.66
C PHE A 30 -43.39 -1.80 -12.59
N SER A 31 -42.28 -2.26 -12.00
CA SER A 31 -42.27 -3.23 -10.91
C SER A 31 -41.20 -2.85 -9.89
N VAL A 32 -41.56 -2.91 -8.61
CA VAL A 32 -40.61 -2.70 -7.50
C VAL A 32 -39.44 -3.68 -7.60
N ALA A 33 -39.70 -4.92 -8.04
CA ALA A 33 -38.65 -5.92 -8.24
C ALA A 33 -37.65 -5.51 -9.33
N ALA A 34 -38.12 -4.89 -10.42
CA ALA A 34 -37.27 -4.39 -11.50
C ALA A 34 -36.42 -3.19 -11.04
N VAL A 35 -36.96 -2.31 -10.19
CA VAL A 35 -36.18 -1.21 -9.59
C VAL A 35 -35.08 -1.76 -8.69
N VAL A 36 -35.39 -2.71 -7.81
CA VAL A 36 -34.38 -3.35 -6.93
C VAL A 36 -33.30 -4.02 -7.76
N TYR A 37 -33.67 -4.71 -8.85
CA TYR A 37 -32.74 -5.35 -9.76
C TYR A 37 -31.74 -4.35 -10.38
N VAL A 38 -32.23 -3.24 -10.93
CA VAL A 38 -31.36 -2.19 -11.52
C VAL A 38 -30.42 -1.59 -10.49
N VAL A 39 -30.94 -1.27 -9.29
CA VAL A 39 -30.12 -0.69 -8.21
C VAL A 39 -29.06 -1.67 -7.74
N LEU A 40 -29.39 -2.96 -7.62
CA LEU A 40 -28.45 -3.98 -7.16
C LEU A 40 -27.33 -4.19 -8.18
N PHE A 41 -27.65 -4.46 -9.44
CA PHE A 41 -26.63 -4.71 -10.47
C PHE A 41 -25.88 -3.44 -10.88
N GLY A 42 -26.57 -2.31 -11.00
CA GLY A 42 -25.94 -1.01 -11.26
C GLY A 42 -25.05 -0.55 -10.10
N GLY A 43 -25.51 -0.75 -8.86
CA GLY A 43 -24.74 -0.47 -7.65
C GLY A 43 -23.50 -1.34 -7.52
N LEU A 44 -23.61 -2.65 -7.82
CA LEU A 44 -22.47 -3.57 -7.86
C LEU A 44 -21.46 -3.16 -8.93
N ALA A 45 -21.90 -2.82 -10.15
CA ALA A 45 -21.03 -2.34 -11.21
C ALA A 45 -20.28 -1.05 -10.79
N ALA A 46 -20.98 -0.09 -10.18
CA ALA A 46 -20.39 1.14 -9.68
C ALA A 46 -19.38 0.88 -8.54
N LEU A 47 -19.70 -0.01 -7.60
CA LEU A 47 -18.80 -0.38 -6.51
C LEU A 47 -17.50 -0.99 -7.05
N ILE A 48 -17.61 -1.93 -7.99
CA ILE A 48 -16.45 -2.56 -8.62
C ILE A 48 -15.63 -1.51 -9.38
N TRP A 49 -16.29 -0.59 -10.10
CA TRP A 49 -15.62 0.52 -10.78
C TRP A 49 -14.77 1.37 -9.83
N PHE A 50 -15.30 1.75 -8.66
CA PHE A 50 -14.54 2.53 -7.69
C PHE A 50 -13.39 1.74 -7.05
N LYS A 51 -13.56 0.43 -6.84
CA LYS A 51 -12.54 -0.40 -6.17
C LYS A 51 -11.49 -0.99 -7.12
N LYS A 52 -11.74 -1.07 -8.42
CA LYS A 52 -10.81 -1.71 -9.39
C LYS A 52 -9.41 -1.08 -9.37
N ASP A 53 -9.32 0.23 -9.10
CA ASP A 53 -8.04 0.96 -9.12
C ASP A 53 -7.13 0.58 -7.94
N ASN A 54 -7.67 -0.04 -6.89
CA ASN A 54 -6.89 -0.59 -5.79
C ASN A 54 -6.16 -1.89 -6.16
N LEU A 55 -6.45 -2.50 -7.32
CA LEU A 55 -5.83 -3.77 -7.75
C LEU A 55 -4.47 -3.59 -8.43
N ARG A 56 -4.12 -2.36 -8.82
CA ARG A 56 -2.82 -2.00 -9.42
C ARG A 56 -2.16 -0.96 -8.55
N VAL A 57 -1.85 -1.37 -7.32
CA VAL A 57 -1.10 -0.54 -6.39
C VAL A 57 0.37 -0.86 -6.57
N GLU A 58 1.14 0.18 -6.85
CA GLU A 58 2.59 0.15 -6.85
C GLU A 58 3.09 1.12 -5.78
N TYR A 59 4.20 0.78 -5.13
CA TYR A 59 4.86 1.64 -4.16
C TYR A 59 6.12 2.21 -4.81
N ASP A 60 6.25 3.52 -4.74
CA ASP A 60 7.39 4.27 -5.24
C ASP A 60 8.19 4.78 -4.04
N TYR A 61 9.51 4.66 -4.11
CA TYR A 61 10.41 5.03 -3.02
C TYR A 61 11.45 6.00 -3.58
N THR A 62 11.43 7.22 -3.07
CA THR A 62 12.35 8.26 -3.51
C THR A 62 13.20 8.67 -2.32
N PHE A 63 14.52 8.61 -2.49
CA PHE A 63 15.46 9.05 -1.47
C PHE A 63 16.13 10.36 -1.92
N THR A 64 15.97 11.42 -1.14
CA THR A 64 16.55 12.74 -1.43
C THR A 64 17.15 13.34 -0.17
N ASN A 65 18.46 13.63 -0.19
CA ASN A 65 19.16 14.39 0.85
C ASN A 65 18.95 13.92 2.31
N GLY A 66 18.68 12.62 2.52
CA GLY A 66 18.43 12.06 3.85
C GLY A 66 16.96 11.94 4.25
N ASP A 67 16.05 12.30 3.35
CA ASP A 67 14.61 12.04 3.48
C ASP A 67 14.21 10.90 2.52
N LEU A 68 13.46 9.93 3.05
CA LEU A 68 12.84 8.85 2.29
C LEU A 68 11.35 9.15 2.14
N ASP A 69 10.96 9.46 0.91
CA ASP A 69 9.58 9.65 0.52
C ASP A 69 8.98 8.36 0.02
N VAL A 70 7.89 7.93 0.65
CA VAL A 70 7.13 6.75 0.23
C VAL A 70 5.84 7.19 -0.42
N GLY A 71 5.74 6.95 -1.73
CA GLY A 71 4.58 7.19 -2.56
C GLY A 71 3.78 5.92 -2.81
N LYS A 72 2.46 6.03 -2.81
CA LYS A 72 1.56 4.98 -3.31
C LYS A 72 0.99 5.41 -4.65
N VAL A 73 1.24 4.62 -5.69
CA VAL A 73 0.75 4.85 -7.05
C VAL A 73 -0.41 3.89 -7.32
N PHE A 74 -1.57 4.45 -7.66
CA PHE A 74 -2.77 3.70 -8.04
C PHE A 74 -2.92 3.72 -9.57
N GLY A 75 -2.92 2.54 -10.17
CA GLY A 75 -3.25 2.34 -11.59
C GLY A 75 -2.39 3.15 -12.54
N ASN A 76 -1.15 3.45 -12.17
CA ASN A 76 -0.23 4.32 -12.90
C ASN A 76 -0.76 5.75 -13.19
N ALA A 77 -1.75 6.24 -12.43
CA ALA A 77 -2.38 7.54 -12.69
C ALA A 77 -2.44 8.43 -11.44
N ARG A 78 -2.89 7.89 -10.29
CA ARG A 78 -3.02 8.68 -9.06
C ARG A 78 -1.85 8.36 -8.14
N ARG A 79 -1.12 9.38 -7.71
CA ARG A 79 -0.04 9.25 -6.72
C ARG A 79 -0.48 9.87 -5.40
N LYS A 80 -0.28 9.17 -4.30
CA LYS A 80 -0.52 9.67 -2.95
C LYS A 80 0.74 9.51 -2.13
N LEU A 81 1.31 10.61 -1.64
CA LEU A 81 2.41 10.56 -0.68
C LEU A 81 1.89 9.98 0.64
N MET A 82 2.51 8.90 1.10
CA MET A 82 2.09 8.20 2.32
C MET A 82 2.83 8.77 3.53
N THR A 83 4.15 8.88 3.44
CA THR A 83 4.99 9.54 4.43
C THR A 83 6.27 10.04 3.79
N SER A 84 6.79 11.12 4.35
CA SER A 84 8.19 11.53 4.21
C SER A 84 8.87 11.22 5.54
N LEU A 85 9.96 10.46 5.50
CA LEU A 85 10.69 10.02 6.68
C LEU A 85 12.12 10.55 6.63
N ASN A 86 12.47 11.41 7.59
CA ASN A 86 13.87 11.81 7.77
C ASN A 86 14.66 10.71 8.45
N MET A 87 15.78 10.30 7.86
CA MET A 87 16.60 9.20 8.37
C MET A 87 17.17 9.46 9.78
N LYS A 88 17.33 10.72 10.18
CA LYS A 88 17.80 11.07 11.53
C LYS A 88 16.74 10.83 12.61
N ASN A 89 15.46 10.81 12.23
CA ASN A 89 14.33 10.57 13.13
C ASN A 89 14.02 9.07 13.28
N VAL A 90 14.71 8.23 12.52
CA VAL A 90 14.58 6.78 12.63
C VAL A 90 15.26 6.33 13.92
N GLU A 91 14.49 5.67 14.78
CA GLU A 91 14.99 5.12 16.03
C GLU A 91 15.59 3.74 15.81
N MET A 92 14.95 2.89 14.98
CA MET A 92 15.44 1.55 14.66
C MET A 92 15.09 1.18 13.21
N ALA A 93 16.04 0.63 12.46
CA ALA A 93 15.83 0.14 11.10
C ALA A 93 16.45 -1.24 10.95
N GLY A 94 16.04 -2.02 9.96
CA GLY A 94 16.62 -3.34 9.75
C GLY A 94 15.85 -4.21 8.78
N MET A 95 16.33 -5.44 8.57
CA MET A 95 15.61 -6.44 7.79
C MET A 95 14.46 -7.04 8.61
N VAL A 96 13.32 -7.32 7.99
CA VAL A 96 12.18 -7.98 8.69
C VAL A 96 12.51 -9.38 9.20
N THR A 97 13.55 -10.01 8.65
CA THR A 97 14.08 -11.31 9.08
C THR A 97 14.79 -11.24 10.43
N HIS A 98 15.22 -10.06 10.86
CA HIS A 98 15.94 -9.89 12.10
C HIS A 98 15.01 -9.95 13.33
N GLN A 99 15.51 -10.49 14.45
CA GLN A 99 14.73 -10.67 15.69
C GLN A 99 14.17 -9.35 16.24
N SER A 100 14.85 -8.24 15.99
CA SER A 100 14.41 -6.88 16.34
C SER A 100 13.07 -6.48 15.71
N PHE A 101 12.60 -7.16 14.66
CA PHE A 101 11.30 -6.90 14.08
C PHE A 101 10.15 -7.57 14.86
N GLN A 102 10.41 -8.73 15.47
CA GLN A 102 9.38 -9.52 16.15
C GLN A 102 8.75 -8.78 17.34
N ARG A 103 9.52 -7.95 18.06
CA ARG A 103 8.97 -7.13 19.15
C ARG A 103 7.87 -6.18 18.70
N PHE A 104 7.95 -5.67 17.47
CA PHE A 104 6.93 -4.78 16.93
C PHE A 104 5.68 -5.56 16.53
N MET A 105 5.81 -6.83 16.14
CA MET A 105 4.66 -7.68 15.79
C MET A 105 3.67 -7.87 16.94
N ASN A 106 4.16 -7.90 18.18
CA ASN A 106 3.32 -8.09 19.37
C ASN A 106 2.94 -6.78 20.07
N ASP A 107 3.50 -5.64 19.64
CA ASP A 107 3.20 -4.34 20.23
C ASP A 107 1.97 -3.70 19.57
N ASN A 108 0.91 -3.49 20.37
CA ASN A 108 -0.33 -2.84 19.95
C ASN A 108 -0.27 -1.31 20.03
N SER A 109 0.76 -0.74 20.67
CA SER A 109 0.98 0.71 20.74
C SER A 109 1.56 1.30 19.44
N VAL A 110 1.98 0.42 18.52
CA VAL A 110 2.69 0.77 17.29
C VAL A 110 1.78 0.63 16.07
N LYS A 111 1.65 1.70 15.29
CA LYS A 111 0.93 1.67 14.00
C LYS A 111 1.80 1.04 12.93
N LYS A 112 1.38 -0.13 12.45
CA LYS A 112 2.06 -0.90 11.41
C LYS A 112 1.55 -0.52 10.03
N HIS A 113 2.48 -0.21 9.14
CA HIS A 113 2.20 0.16 7.76
C HIS A 113 2.99 -0.76 6.83
N ASN A 114 2.28 -1.67 6.17
CA ASN A 114 2.88 -2.59 5.21
C ASN A 114 2.76 -1.97 3.81
N TRP A 115 3.84 -1.40 3.31
CA TRP A 115 3.91 -0.74 2.02
C TRP A 115 4.88 -1.48 1.12
N PHE A 116 4.56 -2.73 0.84
CA PHE A 116 5.28 -3.58 -0.10
C PHE A 116 4.27 -4.36 -0.95
N VAL A 117 4.68 -4.74 -2.16
CA VAL A 117 3.84 -5.59 -3.03
C VAL A 117 4.29 -7.04 -2.91
N ASN A 118 5.60 -7.28 -2.92
CA ASN A 118 6.15 -8.62 -2.91
C ASN A 118 6.51 -9.06 -1.48
N ARG A 119 5.80 -10.08 -0.98
CA ARG A 119 6.07 -10.67 0.34
C ARG A 119 7.38 -11.45 0.41
N GLY A 120 7.90 -11.90 -0.73
CA GLY A 120 9.12 -12.71 -0.81
C GLY A 120 10.40 -11.91 -1.10
N ALA A 121 10.30 -10.58 -1.23
CA ALA A 121 11.45 -9.72 -1.44
C ALA A 121 12.20 -9.42 -0.13
N ASN A 122 13.37 -8.80 -0.24
CA ASN A 122 14.13 -8.30 0.91
C ASN A 122 13.41 -7.10 1.54
N LEU A 123 12.50 -7.38 2.48
CA LEU A 123 11.74 -6.36 3.16
C LEU A 123 12.57 -5.74 4.29
N SER A 124 12.63 -4.41 4.29
CA SER A 124 13.25 -3.60 5.35
C SER A 124 12.18 -2.89 6.16
N TYR A 125 12.37 -2.82 7.48
CA TYR A 125 11.50 -2.07 8.37
C TYR A 125 12.19 -0.81 8.87
N PHE A 126 11.39 0.24 9.11
CA PHE A 126 11.82 1.48 9.74
C PHE A 126 10.84 1.84 10.86
N TYR A 127 11.39 2.06 12.04
CA TYR A 127 10.67 2.47 13.23
C TYR A 127 11.00 3.92 13.57
N PHE A 128 9.96 4.72 13.72
CA PHE A 128 10.08 6.14 14.05
C PHE A 128 8.87 6.60 14.88
N GLN A 129 9.10 7.62 15.69
CA GLN A 129 8.02 8.34 16.39
C GLN A 129 7.65 9.57 15.59
N LYS A 130 6.34 9.76 15.36
CA LYS A 130 5.83 10.97 14.73
C LYS A 130 4.96 11.70 15.72
N GLU A 131 5.40 12.90 16.09
CA GLU A 131 4.60 13.82 16.87
C GLU A 131 3.39 14.23 16.02
N ASN A 132 2.19 13.91 16.51
CA ASN A 132 0.95 14.32 15.86
C ASN A 132 0.38 15.53 16.59
N GLN A 133 -0.48 16.29 15.89
CA GLN A 133 -1.10 17.52 16.42
C GLN A 133 -1.94 17.34 17.70
N LYS A 134 -2.15 16.10 18.15
CA LYS A 134 -2.80 15.75 19.41
C LYS A 134 -1.84 15.56 20.60
N HIS A 135 -0.54 15.89 20.46
CA HIS A 135 0.50 15.65 21.48
C HIS A 135 0.61 14.18 21.94
N GLU A 136 0.22 13.24 21.07
CA GLU A 136 0.47 11.82 21.28
C GLU A 136 1.66 11.40 20.43
N ASN A 137 2.69 10.88 21.08
CA ASN A 137 3.84 10.24 20.43
C ASN A 137 3.38 8.90 19.84
N LEU A 138 2.79 8.97 18.66
CA LEU A 138 2.40 7.79 17.92
C LEU A 138 3.66 7.16 17.32
N LYS A 139 3.86 5.91 17.69
CA LYS A 139 4.94 5.06 17.19
C LYS A 139 4.51 4.44 15.87
N HIS A 140 5.33 4.56 14.84
CA HIS A 140 5.07 4.01 13.53
C HIS A 140 6.16 3.01 13.13
N VAL A 141 5.75 1.87 12.61
CA VAL A 141 6.63 0.93 11.90
C VAL A 141 6.15 0.84 10.47
N ILE A 142 7.02 1.19 9.53
CA ILE A 142 6.79 1.02 8.11
C ILE A 142 7.63 -0.15 7.62
N VAL A 143 7.06 -0.98 6.75
CA VAL A 143 7.76 -2.08 6.07
C VAL A 143 7.76 -1.78 4.59
N LEU A 144 8.95 -1.75 4.00
CA LEU A 144 9.23 -1.33 2.63
C LEU A 144 10.03 -2.40 1.90
N GLU A 145 9.83 -2.46 0.60
CA GLU A 145 10.62 -3.28 -0.32
C GLU A 145 11.68 -2.38 -0.97
N LEU A 146 12.83 -2.22 -0.30
CA LEU A 146 13.92 -1.37 -0.79
C LEU A 146 14.99 -2.23 -1.49
N SER A 147 15.58 -1.71 -2.57
CA SER A 147 16.72 -2.35 -3.22
C SER A 147 17.99 -2.23 -2.38
N ASP A 148 18.94 -3.15 -2.56
CA ASP A 148 20.22 -3.13 -1.83
C ASP A 148 21.03 -1.86 -2.11
N GLU A 149 20.92 -1.31 -3.31
CA GLU A 149 21.51 -0.02 -3.70
C GLU A 149 20.92 1.14 -2.88
N MET A 150 19.58 1.21 -2.77
CA MET A 150 18.91 2.25 -2.00
C MET A 150 19.23 2.14 -0.51
N LEU A 151 19.31 0.92 0.02
CA LEU A 151 19.75 0.68 1.38
C LEU A 151 21.19 1.18 1.61
N THR A 152 22.07 0.98 0.64
CA THR A 152 23.46 1.45 0.70
C THR A 152 23.54 2.98 0.71
N MET A 153 22.68 3.66 -0.05
CA MET A 153 22.58 5.13 -0.04
C MET A 153 21.97 5.68 1.25
N LEU A 154 21.04 4.95 1.85
CA LEU A 154 20.28 5.38 3.02
C LEU A 154 21.06 5.19 4.33
N LYS A 155 21.81 4.07 4.46
CA LYS A 155 22.54 3.71 5.68
C LYS A 155 23.42 4.82 6.27
N PRO A 156 24.20 5.58 5.48
CA PRO A 156 25.02 6.69 5.99
C PRO A 156 24.23 7.82 6.67
N TYR A 157 22.94 7.96 6.35
CA TYR A 157 22.07 9.01 6.93
C TYR A 157 21.39 8.57 8.22
N LEU A 158 21.44 7.27 8.56
CA LEU A 158 20.95 6.76 9.83
C LEU A 158 21.94 7.08 10.96
N LYS A 159 21.42 7.23 12.18
CA LYS A 159 22.28 7.33 13.37
C LYS A 159 23.06 6.02 13.56
N PHE A 160 24.26 6.13 14.13
CA PHE A 160 25.11 4.98 14.40
C PHE A 160 24.38 3.94 15.27
N GLY A 161 24.42 2.66 14.88
CA GLY A 161 23.79 1.55 15.62
C GLY A 161 22.28 1.38 15.42
N VAL A 162 21.62 2.23 14.62
CA VAL A 162 20.17 2.13 14.34
C VAL A 162 19.82 0.94 13.44
N TRP A 163 20.72 0.58 12.52
CA TRP A 163 20.51 -0.50 11.55
C TRP A 163 20.77 -1.89 12.16
N GLN A 164 19.77 -2.78 12.05
CA GLN A 164 19.72 -4.10 12.65
C GLN A 164 19.55 -5.15 11.54
N GLY A 165 20.64 -5.84 11.21
CA GLY A 165 20.66 -6.87 10.16
C GLY A 165 21.91 -6.74 9.29
N GLU A 166 22.64 -7.83 9.16
CA GLU A 166 23.78 -7.93 8.25
C GLU A 166 23.26 -8.04 6.80
N ASN A 167 23.86 -7.29 5.88
CA ASN A 167 23.69 -7.61 4.47
C ASN A 167 24.41 -8.95 4.26
N ALA A 168 23.67 -10.04 4.09
CA ALA A 168 24.23 -11.18 3.41
C ALA A 168 24.71 -10.66 2.04
N GLN A 169 26.02 -10.71 1.82
CA GLN A 169 26.78 -10.21 0.67
C GLN A 169 27.33 -8.78 0.76
N ALA A 170 28.19 -8.55 1.76
CA ALA A 170 29.50 -8.00 1.42
C ALA A 170 30.38 -9.15 0.91
N GLY A 171 30.32 -9.43 -0.40
CA GLY A 171 31.32 -10.29 -1.03
C GLY A 171 32.73 -9.69 -0.85
N PRO A 172 33.77 -10.51 -0.67
CA PRO A 172 35.10 -10.01 -0.32
C PRO A 172 35.60 -9.06 -1.39
N ARG A 173 36.09 -7.90 -0.96
CA ARG A 173 36.92 -7.03 -1.78
C ARG A 173 38.20 -7.79 -2.10
N PHE A 174 38.33 -8.22 -3.36
CA PHE A 174 39.62 -8.43 -4.00
C PHE A 174 39.78 -7.36 -5.07
#